data_AF-A0A638ME30-F1
#
_entry.id   AF-A0A638ME30-F1
#
_cell.length_a   1.000
_cell.length_b   1.000
_cell.length_c   1.000
_cell.angle_alpha   90.00
_cell.angle_beta   90.00
_cell.angle_gamma   90.00
#
_symmetry.space_group_name_H-M   'P 1'
#
loop_
_entity.id
_entity.type
_entity.pdbx_description
1 polymer ?
#
loop_
_entity_poly.entity_id
_entity_poly.type
_entity_poly.pdbx_seq_one_letter_code
_entity_poly.pdbx_strand_id
1 'polypeptide(L)'
;RYSMDVEQGQYTVTLLVDGYPPSHAGVITVYDDSKPGTLNDFLGAMTEDDVRPEALRRFEAMVEEVARQASEASRNATAAGQASEQAQTSAGQASESATAAVNAAGAAEASATQAASSAASAESSAGTATT
;
A
#
# COMPACT_ATOMS: atom_id res chain seq x y z
N ARG A 1 -18.52 -44.19 40.16
CA ARG A 1 -17.86 -43.10 39.40
C ARG A 1 -16.59 -43.67 38.82
N TYR A 2 -16.44 -43.65 37.50
CA TYR A 2 -15.22 -44.08 36.82
C TYR A 2 -14.38 -42.83 36.51
N SER A 3 -13.07 -42.93 36.60
CA SER A 3 -12.10 -41.88 36.29
C SER A 3 -10.89 -42.55 35.67
N MET A 4 -10.30 -41.90 34.67
CA MET A 4 -9.10 -42.40 33.99
C MET A 4 -8.23 -41.20 33.65
N ASP A 5 -6.94 -41.29 33.93
CA ASP A 5 -5.95 -40.34 33.44
C ASP A 5 -5.56 -40.76 32.01
N VAL A 6 -5.59 -39.79 31.10
CA VAL A 6 -5.30 -40.00 29.68
C VAL A 6 -4.22 -39.01 29.25
N GLU A 7 -3.39 -39.42 28.31
CA GLU A 7 -2.37 -38.54 27.73
C GLU A 7 -3.01 -37.56 26.74
N GLN A 8 -2.23 -36.54 26.32
CA GLN A 8 -2.67 -35.68 25.23
C GLN A 8 -2.85 -36.50 23.95
N GLY A 9 -3.94 -36.27 23.23
CA GLY A 9 -4.22 -37.02 22.02
C GLY A 9 -5.70 -37.08 21.65
N GLN A 10 -5.96 -37.71 20.51
CA GLN A 10 -7.30 -37.93 19.99
C GLN A 10 -7.74 -39.36 20.31
N TYR A 11 -8.94 -39.49 20.88
CA TYR A 11 -9.48 -40.78 21.32
C TYR A 11 -10.85 -41.04 20.73
N THR A 12 -11.02 -42.23 20.16
CA THR A 12 -12.31 -42.74 19.71
C THR A 12 -13.07 -43.33 20.90
N VAL A 13 -14.30 -42.84 21.11
CA VAL A 13 -15.17 -43.28 22.20
C VAL A 13 -16.21 -44.25 21.64
N THR A 14 -16.27 -45.44 22.23
CA THR A 14 -17.23 -46.50 21.89
C THR A 14 -17.97 -46.94 23.14
N LEU A 15 -19.29 -47.02 23.06
CA LEU A 15 -20.17 -47.47 24.14
C LEU A 15 -20.50 -48.95 23.95
N LEU A 16 -20.33 -49.72 25.01
CA LEU A 16 -20.74 -51.12 25.09
C LEU A 16 -21.88 -51.24 26.10
N VAL A 17 -23.04 -51.72 25.64
CA VAL A 17 -24.22 -51.98 26.47
C VAL A 17 -24.56 -53.46 26.36
N ASP A 18 -24.78 -54.12 27.49
CA ASP A 18 -25.08 -55.55 27.51
C ASP A 18 -26.33 -55.87 26.68
N GLY A 19 -26.22 -56.86 25.80
CA GLY A 19 -27.27 -57.21 24.82
C GLY A 19 -27.33 -56.37 23.54
N TYR A 20 -26.47 -55.36 23.36
CA TYR A 20 -26.43 -54.52 22.15
C TYR A 20 -25.03 -54.50 21.49
N PRO A 21 -24.95 -54.32 20.16
CA PRO A 21 -23.66 -54.14 19.50
C PRO A 21 -22.96 -52.86 19.96
N PRO A 22 -21.61 -52.83 19.99
CA PRO A 22 -20.85 -51.62 20.32
C PRO A 22 -21.26 -50.44 19.43
N SER A 23 -21.45 -49.27 20.02
CA SER A 23 -21.88 -48.05 19.32
C SER A 23 -20.82 -46.97 19.40
N HIS A 24 -20.48 -46.35 18.27
CA HIS A 24 -19.56 -45.23 18.23
C HIS A 24 -20.23 -43.98 18.82
N ALA A 25 -19.68 -43.45 19.90
CA ALA A 25 -20.21 -42.28 20.60
C ALA A 25 -19.62 -40.97 20.09
N GLY A 26 -18.40 -41.01 19.55
CA GLY A 26 -17.72 -39.84 18.99
C GLY A 26 -16.21 -39.88 19.18
N VAL A 27 -15.57 -38.76 18.92
CA VAL A 27 -14.14 -38.56 19.12
C VAL A 27 -13.95 -37.42 20.10
N ILE A 28 -13.03 -37.60 21.06
CA ILE A 28 -12.61 -36.54 21.98
C ILE A 28 -11.16 -36.18 21.70
N THR A 29 -10.81 -34.93 21.97
CA THR A 29 -9.43 -34.45 21.89
C THR A 29 -9.01 -33.93 23.26
N VAL A 30 -7.91 -34.45 23.79
CA VAL A 30 -7.30 -34.00 25.04
C VAL A 30 -6.04 -33.23 24.69
N TYR A 31 -6.04 -31.95 25.04
CA TYR A 31 -4.91 -31.04 24.90
C TYR A 31 -4.07 -31.00 26.19
N ASP A 32 -2.83 -30.52 26.10
CA ASP A 32 -1.94 -30.37 27.26
C ASP A 32 -2.54 -29.44 28.35
N ASP A 33 -3.31 -28.43 27.93
CA ASP A 33 -3.99 -27.48 28.81
C ASP A 33 -5.45 -27.86 29.14
N SER A 34 -5.88 -29.07 28.75
CA SER A 34 -7.25 -29.54 29.00
C SER A 34 -7.51 -29.71 30.49
N LYS A 35 -8.60 -29.12 30.97
CA LYS A 35 -9.04 -29.26 32.36
C LYS A 35 -9.73 -30.61 32.57
N PRO A 36 -9.62 -31.23 33.76
CA PRO A 36 -10.40 -32.42 34.09
C PRO A 36 -11.91 -32.16 33.93
N GLY A 37 -12.61 -33.10 33.29
CA GLY A 37 -14.03 -32.97 32.94
C GLY A 37 -14.69 -34.33 32.77
N THR A 38 -15.99 -34.33 32.48
CA THR A 38 -16.72 -35.55 32.14
C THR A 38 -16.52 -35.90 30.67
N LEU A 39 -16.68 -37.18 30.31
CA LEU A 39 -16.64 -37.63 28.93
C LEU A 39 -17.55 -36.78 28.00
N ASN A 40 -18.72 -36.39 28.49
CA ASN A 40 -19.65 -35.58 27.72
C ASN A 40 -19.16 -34.14 27.51
N ASP A 41 -18.39 -33.59 28.45
CA ASP A 41 -17.77 -32.27 28.30
C ASP A 41 -16.74 -32.28 27.16
N PHE A 42 -16.00 -33.38 27.00
CA PHE A 42 -15.04 -33.55 25.91
C PHE A 42 -15.71 -33.89 24.57
N LEU A 43 -16.81 -34.64 24.55
CA LEU A 43 -17.56 -34.95 23.33
C LEU A 43 -18.28 -33.72 22.74
N GLY A 44 -18.62 -32.74 23.58
CA GLY A 44 -19.25 -31.48 23.17
C GLY A 44 -18.28 -30.31 22.99
N ALA A 45 -16.99 -30.51 23.21
CA ALA A 45 -15.99 -29.45 23.09
C ALA A 45 -15.75 -29.11 21.61
N MET A 46 -15.72 -27.81 21.29
CA MET A 46 -15.20 -27.33 20.00
C MET A 46 -13.75 -27.79 19.84
N THR A 47 -13.44 -28.39 18.70
CA THR A 47 -12.11 -28.89 18.37
C THR A 47 -11.31 -27.85 17.61
N GLU A 48 -9.98 -28.01 17.58
CA GLU A 48 -9.10 -27.17 16.75
C GLU A 48 -9.48 -27.22 15.26
N ASP A 49 -10.01 -28.36 14.79
CA ASP A 49 -10.55 -28.54 13.45
C ASP A 49 -11.82 -27.71 13.17
N ASP A 50 -12.53 -27.24 14.20
CA ASP A 50 -13.68 -26.34 14.03
C ASP A 50 -13.23 -24.86 13.88
N VAL A 51 -12.09 -24.49 14.45
CA VAL A 51 -11.53 -23.13 14.40
C VAL A 51 -10.60 -22.94 13.20
N ARG A 52 -9.91 -24.01 12.77
CA ARG A 52 -9.01 -24.04 11.61
C ARG A 52 -9.68 -23.58 10.29
N PRO A 53 -10.96 -23.91 9.99
CA PRO A 53 -11.69 -23.36 8.85
C PRO A 53 -11.84 -21.84 8.91
N GLU A 54 -12.13 -21.27 10.07
CA GLU A 54 -12.33 -19.83 10.20
C GLU A 54 -11.00 -19.06 10.16
N ALA A 55 -9.97 -19.57 10.84
CA ALA A 55 -8.63 -18.98 10.81
C ALA A 55 -8.06 -18.96 9.39
N LEU A 56 -8.24 -20.06 8.63
CA LEU A 56 -7.79 -20.15 7.24
C LEU A 56 -8.53 -19.16 6.33
N ARG A 57 -9.86 -19.03 6.45
CA ARG A 57 -10.61 -18.02 5.68
C ARG A 57 -10.16 -16.58 5.98
N ARG A 58 -9.89 -16.26 7.25
CA ARG A 58 -9.37 -14.93 7.63
C ARG A 58 -7.98 -14.70 7.06
N PHE A 59 -7.13 -15.74 7.06
CA PHE A 59 -5.81 -15.67 6.45
C PHE A 59 -5.89 -15.44 4.94
N GLU A 60 -6.75 -16.17 4.23
CA GLU A 60 -6.98 -15.98 2.79
C GLU A 60 -7.47 -14.55 2.48
N ALA A 61 -8.43 -14.03 3.25
CA ALA A 61 -8.91 -12.66 3.10
C ALA A 61 -7.81 -11.61 3.36
N MET A 62 -6.95 -11.83 4.36
CA MET A 62 -5.80 -10.96 4.61
C MET A 62 -4.79 -11.01 3.46
N VAL A 63 -4.52 -12.18 2.90
CA VAL A 63 -3.60 -12.34 1.76
C VAL A 63 -4.13 -11.63 0.52
N GLU A 64 -5.42 -11.75 0.23
CA GLU A 64 -6.08 -11.05 -0.88
C GLU A 64 -5.98 -9.52 -0.70
N GLU A 65 -6.24 -9.04 0.51
CA GLU A 65 -6.13 -7.62 0.84
C GLU A 65 -4.68 -7.12 0.72
N VAL A 66 -3.70 -7.88 1.18
CA VAL A 66 -2.27 -7.54 0.99
C VAL A 66 -1.90 -7.50 -0.49
N ALA A 67 -2.37 -8.45 -1.30
CA ALA A 67 -2.14 -8.45 -2.74
C ALA A 67 -2.75 -7.21 -3.41
N ARG A 68 -3.97 -6.82 -3.02
CA ARG A 68 -4.63 -5.60 -3.49
C ARG A 68 -3.82 -4.36 -3.11
N GLN A 69 -3.42 -4.23 -1.84
CA GLN A 69 -2.62 -3.11 -1.35
C GLN A 69 -1.27 -3.01 -2.05
N ALA A 70 -0.60 -4.14 -2.30
CA ALA A 70 0.66 -4.16 -3.05
C ALA A 70 0.47 -3.68 -4.50
N SER A 71 -0.64 -4.06 -5.15
CA SER A 71 -0.98 -3.58 -6.49
C SER A 71 -1.21 -2.07 -6.51
N GLU A 72 -1.94 -1.54 -5.53
CA GLU A 72 -2.18 -0.10 -5.39
C GLU A 72 -0.90 0.68 -5.10
N ALA A 73 -0.06 0.18 -4.19
CA ALA A 73 1.25 0.77 -3.90
C ALA A 73 2.13 0.83 -5.16
N SER A 74 2.14 -0.22 -5.97
CA SER A 74 2.87 -0.25 -7.25
C SER A 74 2.34 0.81 -8.23
N ARG A 75 1.02 0.90 -8.41
CA ARG A 75 0.40 1.93 -9.26
C ARG A 75 0.72 3.35 -8.78
N ASN A 76 0.65 3.57 -7.48
CA ASN A 76 0.97 4.86 -6.88
C ASN A 76 2.44 5.23 -7.07
N ALA A 77 3.36 4.27 -6.96
CA ALA A 77 4.78 4.50 -7.23
C ALA A 77 5.02 4.87 -8.71
N THR A 78 4.34 4.19 -9.65
CA THR A 78 4.39 4.56 -11.07
C THR A 78 3.87 5.98 -11.32
N ALA A 79 2.71 6.33 -10.75
CA ALA A 79 2.14 7.67 -10.88
C ALA A 79 3.05 8.76 -10.28
N ALA A 80 3.66 8.48 -9.13
CA ALA A 80 4.63 9.39 -8.52
C ALA A 80 5.89 9.58 -9.39
N GLY A 81 6.37 8.51 -10.03
CA GLY A 81 7.46 8.57 -11.01
C GLY A 81 7.13 9.49 -12.19
N GLN A 82 5.96 9.30 -12.80
CA GLN A 82 5.49 10.15 -13.90
C GLN A 82 5.33 11.62 -13.49
N ALA A 83 4.79 11.88 -12.30
CA ALA A 83 4.66 13.24 -11.77
C ALA A 83 6.04 13.89 -11.55
N SER A 84 7.03 13.13 -11.07
CA SER A 84 8.41 13.60 -10.92
C SER A 84 9.03 13.98 -12.27
N GLU A 85 8.88 13.14 -13.30
CA GLU A 85 9.38 13.43 -14.66
C GLU A 85 8.72 14.69 -15.24
N GLN A 86 7.41 14.86 -15.03
CA GLN A 86 6.68 16.05 -15.48
C GLN A 86 7.14 17.31 -14.74
N ALA A 87 7.41 17.21 -13.44
CA ALA A 87 7.95 18.33 -12.66
C ALA A 87 9.36 18.73 -13.13
N GLN A 88 10.23 17.76 -13.43
CA GLN A 88 11.55 18.01 -14.00
C GLN A 88 11.46 18.70 -15.37
N THR A 89 10.56 18.23 -16.23
CA THR A 89 10.29 18.86 -17.53
C THR A 89 9.84 20.31 -17.35
N SER A 90 8.89 20.55 -16.44
CA SER A 90 8.36 21.88 -16.15
C SER A 90 9.44 22.82 -15.60
N ALA A 91 10.34 22.31 -14.75
CA ALA A 91 11.48 23.06 -14.25
C ALA A 91 12.47 23.44 -15.38
N GLY A 92 12.72 22.52 -16.32
CA GLY A 92 13.51 22.80 -17.52
C GLY A 92 12.92 23.93 -18.37
N GLN A 93 11.62 23.84 -18.67
CA GLN A 93 10.89 24.87 -19.41
C GLN A 93 10.91 26.23 -18.71
N ALA A 94 10.80 26.25 -17.37
CA ALA A 94 10.92 27.48 -16.59
C ALA A 94 12.32 28.10 -16.69
N SER A 95 13.37 27.28 -16.66
CA SER A 95 14.75 27.73 -16.84
C SER A 95 15.01 28.30 -18.25
N GLU A 96 14.48 27.65 -19.28
CA GLU A 96 14.54 28.15 -20.67
C GLU A 96 13.80 29.49 -20.80
N SER A 97 12.60 29.58 -20.22
CA SER A 97 11.81 30.81 -20.22
C SER A 97 12.54 31.95 -19.50
N ALA A 98 13.18 31.68 -18.36
CA ALA A 98 14.00 32.66 -17.65
C ALA A 98 15.17 33.16 -18.51
N THR A 99 15.85 32.25 -19.21
CA THR A 99 16.95 32.60 -20.12
C THR A 99 16.45 33.48 -21.28
N ALA A 100 15.31 33.12 -21.88
CA ALA A 100 14.70 33.90 -22.93
C ALA A 100 14.33 35.33 -22.47
N ALA A 101 13.81 35.46 -21.24
CA ALA A 101 13.48 36.76 -20.65
C ALA A 101 14.72 37.64 -20.45
N VAL A 102 15.83 37.07 -19.97
CA VAL A 102 17.10 37.80 -19.83
C VAL A 102 17.62 38.27 -21.19
N ASN A 103 17.59 37.41 -22.20
CA ASN A 103 18.02 37.77 -23.55
C ASN A 103 17.15 38.89 -24.16
N ALA A 104 15.83 38.81 -23.97
CA ALA A 104 14.90 39.84 -24.42
C ALA A 104 15.15 41.18 -23.72
N ALA A 105 15.44 41.18 -22.42
CA ALA A 105 15.80 42.38 -21.68
C ALA A 105 17.08 43.03 -22.23
N GLY A 106 18.13 42.24 -22.51
CA GLY A 106 19.37 42.74 -23.11
C GLY A 106 19.15 43.31 -24.52
N ALA A 107 18.32 42.67 -25.35
CA ALA A 107 17.97 43.18 -26.66
C ALA A 107 17.19 44.51 -26.59
N ALA A 108 16.30 44.66 -25.59
CA ALA A 108 15.59 45.90 -25.34
C ALA A 108 16.53 47.04 -24.90
N GLU A 109 17.50 46.75 -24.03
CA GLU A 109 18.52 47.72 -23.60
C GLU A 109 19.40 48.19 -24.76
N ALA A 110 19.84 47.26 -25.62
CA ALA A 110 20.59 47.59 -26.82
C ALA A 110 19.77 48.48 -27.78
N SER A 111 18.49 48.15 -27.96
CA SER A 111 17.57 48.94 -28.79
C SER A 111 17.36 50.35 -28.23
N ALA A 112 17.24 50.49 -26.91
CA ALA A 112 17.12 51.80 -26.24
C ALA A 112 18.39 52.65 -26.46
N THR A 113 19.57 52.04 -26.35
CA THR A 113 20.86 52.70 -26.60
C THR A 113 20.99 53.19 -28.04
N GLN A 114 20.58 52.36 -29.00
CA GLN A 114 20.57 52.73 -30.42
C GLN A 114 19.59 53.88 -30.71
N ALA A 115 18.41 53.86 -30.08
CA ALA A 115 17.42 54.92 -30.21
C ALA A 115 17.97 56.25 -29.65
N ALA A 116 18.62 56.23 -28.48
CA ALA A 116 19.24 57.42 -27.90
C ALA A 116 20.35 57.99 -28.80
N SER A 117 21.19 57.13 -29.38
CA SER A 117 22.26 57.55 -30.31
C SER A 117 21.70 58.18 -31.59
N SER A 118 20.60 57.61 -32.11
CA SER A 118 19.90 58.14 -33.29
C SER A 118 19.29 59.51 -33.00
N ALA A 119 18.69 59.69 -31.81
CA ALA A 119 18.13 60.97 -31.38
C ALA A 119 19.21 62.06 -31.27
N ALA A 120 20.34 61.77 -30.63
CA ALA A 120 21.47 62.71 -30.53
C ALA A 120 22.02 63.11 -31.91
N SER A 121 22.10 62.16 -32.84
CA SER A 121 22.55 62.43 -34.23
C SER A 121 21.57 63.35 -34.97
N ALA A 122 20.26 63.15 -34.78
CA ALA A 122 19.22 63.99 -35.35
C ALA A 122 19.26 65.42 -34.79
N GLU A 123 19.45 65.58 -33.47
CA GLU A 123 19.63 66.89 -32.82
C GLU A 123 20.84 67.64 -33.36
N SER A 124 22.00 66.98 -33.47
CA SER A 124 23.20 67.59 -34.05
C SER A 124 22.96 68.06 -35.49
N SER A 125 22.27 67.25 -36.30
CA SER A 125 21.97 67.58 -37.69
C SER A 125 21.04 68.79 -37.80
N ALA A 126 20.02 68.88 -36.93
CA ALA A 126 19.12 70.02 -36.86
C ALA A 126 19.86 71.32 -36.47
N GLY A 127 20.80 71.25 -35.52
CA GLY A 127 21.64 72.39 -35.15
C GLY A 127 22.52 72.88 -36.30
N THR A 128 23.13 71.97 -37.07
CA THR A 128 23.92 72.36 -38.25
C THR A 128 23.10 72.97 -39.36
N ALA A 129 21.83 72.59 -39.52
CA ALA A 129 20.95 73.12 -40.57
C ALA A 129 20.44 74.55 -40.27
N THR A 130 20.54 75.02 -39.03
CA THR A 130 20.04 76.33 -38.59
C THR A 130 21.12 77.42 -38.49
N THR A 131 22.36 77.10 -38.83
CA THR A 131 23.52 78.02 -38.84
C THR A 131 23.95 78.33 -40.27
#